data_AF-A0A378JIH6-F1
#
_entry.id   AF-A0A378JIH6-F1
#
_cell.length_a   1.000
_cell.length_b   1.000
_cell.length_c   1.000
_cell.angle_alpha   90.00
_cell.angle_beta   90.00
_cell.angle_gamma   90.00
#
_symmetry.space_group_name_H-M   'P 1'
#
loop_
_entity.id
_entity.type
_entity.pdbx_description
1 polymer ?
#
loop_
_entity_poly.entity_id
_entity_poly.type
_entity_poly.pdbx_seq_one_letter_code
_entity_poly.pdbx_strand_id
1 'polypeptide(L)'
;MVALYFDKNFNIHISLFANSPKTRRSERGTCSAKTRKKTLCQAPPVWDNFRDNAINGRCKLHGGLSTGPKTKAGRNAISESNRRRKKQKG
;
A
#
# COMPACT_ATOMS: atom_id res chain seq x y z
N MET A 1 15.40 8.19 -13.85
CA MET A 1 15.78 9.53 -13.34
C MET A 1 17.00 9.36 -12.44
N VAL A 2 17.92 10.33 -12.42
CA VAL A 2 19.08 10.29 -11.53
C VAL A 2 18.72 11.03 -10.25
N ALA A 3 18.79 10.35 -9.10
CA ALA A 3 18.65 10.99 -7.79
C ALA A 3 20.04 11.13 -7.16
N LEU A 4 20.40 12.35 -6.80
CA LEU A 4 21.58 12.70 -6.02
C LEU A 4 21.13 13.00 -4.59
N TYR A 5 21.75 12.38 -3.59
CA TYR A 5 21.48 12.72 -2.20
C TYR A 5 22.75 12.56 -1.35
N PHE A 6 22.82 13.37 -0.29
CA PHE A 6 23.90 13.36 0.68
C PHE A 6 23.49 12.48 1.87
N ASP A 7 24.41 11.65 2.38
CA ASP A 7 24.21 10.93 3.63
C ASP A 7 24.55 11.81 4.86
N LYS A 8 24.45 11.23 6.06
CA LYS A 8 24.72 11.90 7.35
C LYS A 8 26.22 12.21 7.56
N ASN A 9 27.07 11.65 6.71
CA ASN A 9 28.52 11.72 6.72
C ASN A 9 29.03 12.55 5.52
N PHE A 10 28.15 13.28 4.83
CA PHE A 10 28.44 14.10 3.65
C PHE A 10 28.90 13.34 2.39
N ASN A 11 28.70 12.03 2.31
CA ASN A 11 28.96 11.27 1.09
C ASN A 11 27.87 11.52 0.04
N ILE A 12 28.28 11.61 -1.22
CA ILE A 12 27.38 11.80 -2.37
C ILE A 12 26.96 10.42 -2.91
N HIS A 13 25.66 10.12 -2.85
CA HIS A 13 25.10 8.92 -3.44
C HIS A 13 24.36 9.25 -4.73
N ILE A 14 24.72 8.54 -5.81
CA ILE A 14 24.10 8.66 -7.13
C ILE A 14 23.27 7.42 -7.39
N SER A 15 21.95 7.58 -7.48
CA SER A 15 21.03 6.49 -7.81
C SER A 15 20.48 6.65 -9.22
N LEU A 16 21.00 5.85 -10.16
CA LEU A 16 20.60 5.83 -11.58
C LEU A 16 19.18 5.27 -11.82
N PHE A 17 18.65 4.50 -10.85
CA PHE A 17 17.35 3.82 -10.94
C PHE A 17 16.35 4.23 -9.86
N ALA A 18 16.62 5.30 -9.11
CA ALA A 18 15.68 5.79 -8.11
C ALA A 18 14.47 6.38 -8.84
N ASN A 19 13.37 5.65 -8.98
CA ASN A 19 12.09 6.26 -9.32
C ASN A 19 11.62 6.98 -8.07
N SER A 20 11.91 8.28 -7.95
CA SER A 20 11.29 9.06 -6.89
C SER A 20 9.86 9.37 -7.30
N PRO A 21 8.86 8.96 -6.52
CA PRO A 21 7.49 9.40 -6.71
C PRO A 21 7.41 10.94 -6.72
N LYS A 22 6.63 11.51 -7.67
CA LYS A 22 6.43 12.96 -7.76
C LYS A 22 5.63 13.47 -6.56
N THR A 23 4.67 12.66 -6.10
CA THR A 23 3.81 12.98 -4.97
C THR A 23 4.60 12.93 -3.64
N ARG A 24 4.57 14.02 -2.88
CA ARG A 24 5.29 14.11 -1.59
C ARG A 24 4.69 13.15 -0.58
N ARG A 25 5.50 12.60 0.34
CA ARG A 25 5.03 11.60 1.32
C ARG A 25 3.86 12.12 2.18
N SER A 26 3.84 13.41 2.49
CA SER A 26 2.76 14.09 3.23
C SER A 26 1.44 14.14 2.47
N GLU A 27 1.47 14.12 1.14
CA GLU A 27 0.29 14.26 0.26
C GLU A 27 -0.33 12.90 -0.11
N ARG A 28 0.34 11.79 0.22
CA ARG A 28 -0.10 10.42 -0.16
C ARG A 28 -1.30 9.88 0.62
N GLY A 29 -1.85 10.68 1.54
CA GLY A 29 -2.97 10.30 2.40
C GLY A 29 -2.64 9.19 3.41
N THR A 30 -3.69 8.58 3.96
CA THR A 30 -3.59 7.55 5.01
C THR A 30 -4.27 6.25 4.59
N CYS A 31 -3.96 5.18 5.33
CA CYS A 31 -4.54 3.87 5.12
C CYS A 31 -6.06 3.84 5.34
N SER A 32 -6.79 3.22 4.41
CA SER A 32 -8.26 3.11 4.46
C SER A 32 -8.81 2.05 5.44
N ALA A 33 -7.96 1.37 6.21
CA ALA A 33 -8.39 0.33 7.15
C ALA A 33 -8.78 0.90 8.51
N LYS A 34 -9.76 0.26 9.17
CA LYS A 34 -10.09 0.53 10.58
C LYS A 34 -9.19 -0.28 11.51
N THR A 35 -8.68 0.35 12.55
CA THR A 35 -7.91 -0.31 13.60
C THR A 35 -8.80 -1.16 14.50
N ARG A 36 -8.20 -1.97 15.38
CA ARG A 36 -8.94 -2.73 16.40
C ARG A 36 -9.78 -1.83 17.33
N LYS A 37 -9.36 -0.57 17.52
CA LYS A 37 -10.08 0.46 18.29
C LYS A 37 -11.20 1.13 17.48
N LYS A 38 -11.54 0.62 16.29
CA LYS A 38 -12.55 1.16 15.35
C LYS A 38 -12.22 2.54 14.76
N THR A 39 -11.04 3.10 15.00
CA THR A 39 -10.57 4.36 14.39
C THR A 39 -9.91 4.13 13.03
N LEU A 40 -9.80 5.17 12.20
CA LEU A 40 -9.08 5.09 10.92
C LEU A 40 -7.56 4.97 11.13
N CYS A 41 -6.91 4.13 10.33
CA CYS A 41 -5.46 3.99 10.36
C CYS A 41 -4.76 5.23 9.80
N GLN A 42 -3.86 5.82 10.57
CA GLN A 42 -3.10 7.02 10.19
C GLN A 42 -1.79 6.70 9.42
N ALA A 43 -1.42 5.42 9.31
CA ALA A 43 -0.21 5.03 8.60
C ALA A 43 -0.35 5.30 7.09
N PRO A 44 0.73 5.70 6.39
CA PRO A 44 0.67 5.91 4.95
C PRO A 44 0.38 4.61 4.21
N PRO A 45 -0.31 4.66 3.07
CA PRO A 45 -0.50 3.49 2.22
C PRO A 45 0.84 3.05 1.62
N VAL A 46 0.91 1.79 1.19
CA VAL A 46 2.04 1.33 0.38
C VAL A 46 1.98 2.04 -0.98
N TRP A 47 3.10 2.68 -1.34
CA TRP A 47 3.21 3.49 -2.54
C TRP A 47 3.93 2.74 -3.66
N ASP A 48 3.36 2.78 -4.86
CA ASP A 48 4.05 2.40 -6.08
C ASP A 48 4.85 3.61 -6.58
N ASN A 49 6.17 3.54 -6.42
CA ASN A 49 7.07 4.62 -6.84
C ASN A 49 7.10 4.82 -8.36
N PHE A 50 6.77 3.80 -9.16
CA PHE A 50 6.76 3.88 -10.62
C PHE A 50 5.46 4.48 -11.14
N ARG A 51 4.32 4.01 -10.61
CA ARG A 51 2.99 4.52 -10.98
C ARG A 51 2.59 5.80 -10.25
N ASP A 52 3.39 6.21 -9.28
CA ASP A 52 3.16 7.34 -8.37
C ASP A 52 1.75 7.36 -7.76
N ASN A 53 1.31 6.21 -7.26
CA ASN A 53 0.02 6.07 -6.60
C ASN A 53 0.03 4.99 -5.51
N ALA A 54 -1.01 4.95 -4.68
CA ALA A 54 -1.17 3.89 -3.69
C ALA A 54 -1.52 2.56 -4.38
N ILE A 55 -0.89 1.46 -3.97
CA ILE A 55 -1.13 0.13 -4.58
C ILE A 55 -2.59 -0.31 -4.38
N ASN A 56 -3.10 -0.19 -3.15
CA ASN A 56 -4.48 -0.57 -2.80
C ASN A 56 -5.07 0.30 -1.68
N GLY A 57 -4.44 1.44 -1.39
CA GLY A 57 -4.86 2.37 -0.33
C GLY A 57 -4.65 1.88 1.11
N ARG A 58 -3.93 0.77 1.33
CA ARG A 58 -3.65 0.26 2.69
C ARG A 58 -2.16 0.29 3.02
N CYS A 59 -1.85 0.41 4.31
CA CYS A 59 -0.47 0.36 4.81
C CYS A 59 0.05 -1.08 4.84
N LYS A 60 1.37 -1.25 5.01
CA LYS A 60 2.03 -2.56 5.09
C LYS A 60 1.37 -3.50 6.11
N LEU A 61 0.91 -2.96 7.25
CA LEU A 61 0.31 -3.74 8.35
C LEU A 61 -1.16 -4.14 8.09
N HIS A 62 -1.88 -3.39 7.25
CA HIS A 62 -3.28 -3.66 6.94
C HIS A 62 -3.46 -4.27 5.53
N GLY A 63 -2.44 -4.97 5.04
CA GLY A 63 -2.49 -5.67 3.76
C GLY A 63 -2.16 -4.81 2.53
N GLY A 64 -1.44 -3.70 2.71
CA GLY A 64 -0.97 -2.85 1.62
C GLY A 64 -0.10 -3.57 0.58
N LEU A 65 0.56 -4.66 0.97
CA LEU A 65 1.33 -5.53 0.09
C LEU A 65 0.51 -6.69 -0.50
N SER A 66 -0.75 -6.85 -0.07
CA SER A 66 -1.62 -7.89 -0.62
C SER A 66 -2.05 -7.49 -2.03
N THR A 67 -1.78 -8.38 -3.00
CA THR A 67 -2.17 -8.19 -4.40
C THR A 67 -3.54 -8.79 -4.74
N GLY A 68 -4.24 -9.35 -3.74
CA GLY A 68 -5.50 -10.05 -3.94
C GLY A 68 -5.38 -11.32 -4.80
N PRO A 69 -6.49 -12.04 -5.02
CA PRO A 69 -6.50 -13.20 -5.91
C PRO A 69 -6.41 -12.77 -7.37
N LYS A 70 -5.39 -13.25 -8.09
CA LYS A 70 -5.19 -12.94 -9.52
C LYS A 70 -5.99 -13.86 -10.47
N THR A 71 -6.44 -15.02 -9.98
CA THR A 71 -7.14 -16.03 -10.79
C THR A 71 -8.66 -15.98 -10.60
N LYS A 72 -9.42 -16.50 -11.57
CA LYS A 72 -10.89 -16.63 -11.46
C LYS A 72 -11.27 -17.55 -10.30
N ALA A 73 -10.57 -18.69 -10.16
CA ALA A 73 -10.76 -19.62 -9.05
C ALA A 73 -10.52 -18.95 -7.68
N GLY A 74 -9.43 -18.17 -7.54
CA GLY A 74 -9.15 -17.44 -6.31
C GLY A 74 -10.21 -16.39 -5.98
N ARG A 75 -10.69 -15.64 -6.99
CA ARG A 75 -11.79 -14.69 -6.81
C ARG A 75 -13.09 -15.38 -6.37
N ASN A 76 -13.41 -16.53 -6.95
CA ASN A 76 -14.57 -17.33 -6.59
C ASN A 76 -14.47 -17.82 -5.14
N ALA A 77 -13.31 -18.34 -4.72
CA ALA A 77 -13.10 -18.81 -3.35
C ALA A 77 -13.31 -17.69 -2.31
N ILE A 78 -12.79 -16.49 -2.55
CA ILE A 78 -13.03 -15.33 -1.67
C ILE A 78 -14.50 -14.92 -1.67
N SER A 79 -15.12 -14.85 -2.85
CA SER A 79 -16.55 -14.50 -2.99
C SER A 79 -17.44 -15.47 -2.21
N GLU A 80 -17.19 -16.77 -2.32
CA GLU A 80 -17.94 -17.80 -1.61
C GLU A 80 -17.71 -17.73 -0.09
N SER A 81 -16.47 -17.52 0.36
CA SER A 81 -16.16 -17.29 1.78
C SER A 81 -16.94 -16.09 2.33
N ASN A 82 -17.02 -15.00 1.57
CA ASN A 82 -17.78 -13.81 1.97
C ASN A 82 -19.29 -14.09 2.03
N ARG A 83 -19.84 -14.83 1.06
CA ARG A 83 -21.25 -15.27 1.07
C ARG A 83 -21.57 -16.11 2.32
N ARG A 84 -20.71 -17.07 2.66
CA ARG A 84 -20.86 -17.90 3.87
C ARG A 84 -20.87 -17.06 5.15
N ARG A 85 -19.92 -16.14 5.31
CA ARG A 85 -19.88 -15.22 6.48
C ARG A 85 -21.10 -14.33 6.59
N LYS A 86 -21.64 -13.86 5.46
CA LYS A 86 -22.86 -13.04 5.46
C LYS A 86 -24.05 -13.82 5.99
N LYS A 87 -24.21 -15.08 5.56
CA LYS A 87 -25.28 -15.98 6.06
C LYS A 87 -25.16 -16.29 7.55
N GLN A 88 -23.96 -16.34 8.10
CA GLN A 88 -23.73 -16.61 9.54
C GLN A 88 -23.99 -15.39 10.44
N LYS A 89 -24.07 -14.18 9.87
CA LYS A 89 -24.24 -12.93 10.60
C LYS A 89 -25.66 -12.39 10.57
N GLY A 90 -26.52 -12.92 9.71
CA GLY A 90 -27.95 -12.65 9.67
C GLY A 90 -28.68 -13.74 10.43
#